data_AF-A0A6N8HEY9-F1
#
_entry.id   AF-A0A6N8HEY9-F1
#
_cell.length_a   1.000
_cell.length_b   1.000
_cell.length_c   1.000
_cell.angle_alpha   90.00
_cell.angle_beta   90.00
_cell.angle_gamma   90.00
#
_symmetry.space_group_name_H-M   'P 1'
#
loop_
_entity.id
_entity.type
_entity.pdbx_description
1 polymer ?
#
loop_
_entity_poly.entity_id
_entity_poly.type
_entity_poly.pdbx_seq_one_letter_code
_entity_poly.pdbx_strand_id
1 'polypeptide(L)' 'METKREITEKIFKITVLIQEKYPQLSNYLGEVQETLPALEHPEVDSNSLSKYYQTLETMLQDYLMEHPELEG' A
#
# COMPACT_ATOMS: atom_id res chain seq x y z
N MET A 1 12.20 -13.85 9.55
CA MET A 1 11.44 -12.67 10.02
C MET A 1 11.55 -11.66 8.90
N GLU A 2 10.43 -11.20 8.35
CA GLU A 2 10.49 -10.07 7.40
C GLU A 2 11.03 -8.84 8.13
N THR A 3 12.01 -8.21 7.51
CA THR A 3 12.62 -6.98 8.00
C THR A 3 11.73 -5.79 7.68
N LYS A 4 11.85 -4.68 8.44
CA LYS A 4 11.13 -3.43 8.14
C LYS A 4 11.28 -3.04 6.66
N ARG A 5 12.47 -3.24 6.11
CA ARG A 5 12.82 -2.96 4.72
C ARG A 5 11.98 -3.78 3.73
N GLU A 6 11.81 -5.08 3.97
CA GLU A 6 10.98 -5.95 3.12
C GLU A 6 9.52 -5.51 3.14
N ILE A 7 8.99 -5.14 4.30
CA ILE A 7 7.60 -4.66 4.42
C ILE A 7 7.45 -3.31 3.71
N THR A 8 8.40 -2.39 3.87
CA THR A 8 8.41 -1.10 3.16
C THR A 8 8.46 -1.30 1.65
N GLU A 9 9.26 -2.24 1.15
CA GLU A 9 9.29 -2.57 -0.28
C GLU A 9 7.96 -3.13 -0.77
N LYS A 10 7.28 -3.96 0.02
CA LYS A 10 5.95 -4.48 -0.32
C LYS A 10 4.90 -3.36 -0.37
N ILE A 11 4.92 -2.47 0.62
CA ILE A 11 4.08 -1.25 0.65
C ILE A 11 4.34 -0.42 -0.60
N PHE A 12 5.61 -0.16 -0.92
CA PHE A 12 5.94 0.63 -2.11
C PHE A 12 5.43 -0.04 -3.40
N LYS A 13 5.65 -1.36 -3.56
CA LYS A 13 5.18 -2.11 -4.72
C LYS A 13 3.66 -2.05 -4.87
N ILE A 14 2.90 -2.27 -3.80
CA ILE A 14 1.43 -2.23 -3.89
C ILE A 14 0.95 -0.81 -4.18
N THR A 15 1.54 0.22 -3.58
CA THR A 15 1.19 1.62 -3.84
C THR A 15 1.47 2.01 -5.30
N VAL A 16 2.63 1.62 -5.85
CA VAL A 16 2.97 1.84 -7.27
C VAL A 16 2.01 1.07 -8.18
N LEU A 17 1.71 -0.19 -7.85
CA LEU A 17 0.75 -0.98 -8.62
C LEU A 17 -0.64 -0.34 -8.62
N ILE A 18 -1.08 0.22 -7.48
CA ILE A 18 -2.32 0.99 -7.40
C ILE A 18 -2.24 2.27 -8.24
N GLN A 19 -1.11 2.96 -8.27
CA GLN A 19 -0.89 4.12 -9.13
C GLN A 19 -0.93 3.82 -10.62
N GLU A 20 -0.32 2.73 -11.04
CA GLU A 20 -0.25 2.37 -12.45
C GLU A 20 -1.52 1.69 -12.96
N LYS A 21 -2.05 0.72 -12.21
CA LYS A 21 -3.19 -0.09 -12.65
C LYS A 21 -4.55 0.44 -12.20
N TYR A 22 -4.60 1.10 -11.04
CA TYR A 22 -5.84 1.54 -10.43
C TYR A 22 -5.78 3.05 -10.10
N PRO A 23 -5.61 3.93 -11.11
CA PRO A 23 -5.50 5.38 -10.89
C PRO A 23 -6.72 5.97 -10.15
N GLN A 24 -7.86 5.26 -10.19
CA GLN A 24 -9.07 5.56 -9.42
C GLN A 24 -8.83 5.48 -7.91
N LEU A 25 -8.17 4.41 -7.44
CA LEU A 25 -7.72 4.27 -6.06
C LEU A 25 -6.57 5.22 -5.72
N SER A 26 -5.80 5.65 -6.72
CA SER A 26 -4.72 6.61 -6.46
C SER A 26 -5.18 8.00 -6.08
N ASN A 27 -6.42 8.38 -6.39
CA ASN A 27 -7.01 9.58 -5.78
C ASN A 27 -7.16 9.44 -4.25
N TYR A 28 -7.37 8.21 -3.74
CA TYR A 28 -7.35 7.94 -2.30
C TYR A 28 -5.93 7.83 -1.74
N LEU A 29 -4.95 7.48 -2.57
CA LEU A 29 -3.54 7.41 -2.20
C LEU A 29 -2.76 8.72 -2.45
N GLY A 30 -3.40 9.78 -2.93
CA GLY A 30 -2.74 11.06 -3.23
C GLY A 30 -2.00 11.68 -2.03
N GLU A 31 -2.40 11.33 -0.81
CA GLU A 31 -1.72 11.73 0.43
C GLU A 31 -0.63 10.73 0.90
N VAL A 32 -0.51 9.57 0.27
CA VAL A 32 0.39 8.48 0.70
C VAL A 32 1.85 8.73 0.32
N GLN A 33 2.12 9.51 -0.74
CA GLN A 33 3.50 9.85 -1.11
C GLN A 33 4.19 10.75 -0.08
N GLU A 34 3.45 11.57 0.67
CA GLU A 34 4.01 12.38 1.78
C GLU A 34 4.23 11.56 3.07
N THR A 35 3.51 10.44 3.24
CA THR A 35 3.64 9.58 4.44
C THR A 35 4.64 8.44 4.28
N LEU A 36 5.03 8.07 3.06
CA LEU A 36 6.05 7.04 2.83
C LEU A 36 7.42 7.37 3.44
N PRO A 37 7.93 8.61 3.32
CA PRO A 37 9.13 9.03 4.06
C PRO A 37 8.95 8.95 5.58
N ALA A 38 7.72 9.14 6.07
CA ALA A 38 7.40 8.98 7.49
C ALA A 38 7.41 7.50 7.92
N LEU A 39 7.16 6.53 7.02
CA LEU A 39 7.26 5.09 7.31
C LEU A 39 8.72 4.62 7.47
N GLU A 40 9.68 5.35 6.89
CA GLU A 40 11.12 5.09 7.11
C GLU A 40 11.66 5.71 8.41
N HIS A 41 10.81 6.41 9.19
CA HIS A 41 11.23 6.91 10.49
C HIS A 41 11.60 5.74 11.43
N PRO A 42 12.68 5.90 12.21
CA PRO A 42 13.13 4.88 13.16
C PRO A 42 12.07 4.54 14.23
N GLU A 43 11.12 5.45 14.47
CA GLU A 43 9.98 5.28 15.38
C GLU A 43 8.86 4.37 14.83
N VAL A 44 8.84 4.09 13.52
CA VAL A 44 7.81 3.23 12.94
C VAL A 44 8.22 1.77 13.13
N ASP A 45 7.46 1.06 13.94
CA ASP A 45 7.63 -0.37 14.17
C ASP A 45 7.24 -1.21 12.95
N SER A 46 7.89 -2.37 12.79
CA SER A 46 7.57 -3.33 11.71
C SER A 46 6.11 -3.78 11.74
N ASN A 47 5.50 -3.77 12.93
CA ASN A 47 4.09 -4.09 13.11
C ASN A 47 3.17 -3.01 12.53
N SER A 48 3.53 -1.74 12.66
CA SER A 48 2.80 -0.62 12.06
C SER A 48 2.91 -0.65 10.53
N LEU A 49 4.11 -0.94 10.00
CA LEU A 49 4.31 -1.17 8.57
C LEU A 49 3.44 -2.34 8.07
N SER A 50 3.44 -3.46 8.79
CA SER A 50 2.65 -4.64 8.40
C SER A 50 1.15 -4.35 8.37
N LYS A 51 0.63 -3.63 9.37
CA LYS A 51 -0.78 -3.19 9.39
C LYS A 51 -1.10 -2.24 8.23
N TYR A 52 -0.18 -1.35 7.92
CA TYR A 52 -0.34 -0.43 6.79
C TYR A 52 -0.40 -1.20 5.46
N TYR A 53 0.53 -2.13 5.25
CA TYR A 53 0.50 -3.04 4.09
C TYR A 53 -0.83 -3.79 3.99
N GLN A 54 -1.30 -4.41 5.08
CA GLN A 54 -2.58 -5.12 5.09
C GLN A 54 -3.77 -4.21 4.77
N THR A 55 -3.73 -2.95 5.22
CA THR A 55 -4.78 -1.98 4.91
C THR A 55 -4.84 -1.69 3.41
N LEU A 56 -3.67 -1.46 2.78
CA LEU A 56 -3.59 -1.25 1.33
C LEU A 56 -4.00 -2.50 0.54
N GLU A 57 -3.59 -3.68 0.99
CA GLU A 57 -3.94 -4.95 0.36
C GLU A 57 -5.44 -5.23 0.44
N THR A 58 -6.04 -4.98 1.60
CA THR A 58 -7.49 -5.12 1.81
C THR A 58 -8.26 -4.12 0.96
N MET A 59 -7.84 -2.86 0.94
CA MET A 59 -8.46 -1.83 0.10
C MET A 59 -8.42 -2.19 -1.39
N LEU A 60 -7.28 -2.72 -1.86
CA LEU A 60 -7.16 -3.19 -3.23
C LEU A 60 -8.06 -4.41 -3.50
N GLN A 61 -8.10 -5.38 -2.57
CA GLN A 61 -8.97 -6.55 -2.67
C GLN A 61 -10.45 -6.19 -2.71
N ASP A 62 -10.92 -5.33 -1.80
CA ASP A 62 -12.29 -4.83 -1.79
C ASP A 62 -12.63 -4.15 -3.11
N TYR A 63 -11.73 -3.30 -3.61
CA TYR A 63 -11.93 -2.63 -4.88
C TYR A 63 -12.01 -3.60 -6.06
N LEU A 64 -11.17 -4.64 -6.09
CA LEU A 64 -11.24 -5.70 -7.11
C LEU A 64 -12.52 -6.53 -7.00
N MET A 65 -13.01 -6.77 -5.78
CA MET A 65 -14.27 -7.47 -5.55
C MET A 65 -15.47 -6.66 -6.03
N GLU A 66 -15.44 -5.33 -5.83
CA GLU A 66 -16.46 -4.41 -6.35
C GLU A 66 -16.34 -4.20 -7.88
N HIS A 67 -15.12 -4.33 -8.42
CA HIS A 67 -14.80 -4.14 -9.84
C HIS A 67 -14.11 -5.38 -10.46
N PRO A 68 -14.83 -6.51 -10.57
CA PRO A 68 -14.25 -7.75 -11.11
C PRO A 68 -13.81 -7.60 -12.58
N GLU A 69 -14.30 -6.60 -13.32
CA GLU A 69 -13.81 -6.30 -14.67
C GLU A 69 -12.34 -5.83 -14.73
N LEU A 70 -11.75 -5.45 -13.60
CA LEU A 70 -10.35 -5.02 -13.50
C LEU A 70 -9.41 -6.18 -13.12
N GLU A 71 -9.96 -7.32 -12.69
CA GLU A 71 -9.21 -8.55 -12.40
C GLU A 71 -8.97 -9.33 -13.72
N GLY A 72 -8.15 -8.76 -14.61
CA GLY A 72 -7.89 -9.27 -15.98
C GLY A 72 -6.42 -9.32 -16.36
#